data_AF-A0A9W4S6Z2-F1
#
_entry.id   AF-A0A9W4S6Z2-F1
#
_cell.length_a   1.000
_cell.length_b   1.000
_cell.length_c   1.000
_cell.angle_alpha   90.00
_cell.angle_beta   90.00
_cell.angle_gamma   90.00
#
_symmetry.space_group_name_H-M   'P 1'
#
loop_
_entity.id
_entity.type
_entity.pdbx_description
1 polymer ?
#
loop_
_entity_poly.entity_id
_entity_poly.type
_entity_poly.pdbx_seq_one_letter_code
_entity_poly.pdbx_strand_id
1 'polypeptide(L)'
;SSAPGLSIRGLKKEKKRVVEENKPYDPFGGLRLDMERYALGPLDEYRNPWVDDARKKDEIVVGGYSAEEYLGRAMFEAFSGLAVFIDDEKGPEKVATAEAAAAAATGVTSQRMEVDDVF
;
A
#
# COMPACT_ATOMS: atom_id res chain seq x y z
N SER A 1 -17.36 -23.86 -41.94
CA SER A 1 -17.45 -24.45 -40.58
C SER A 1 -16.90 -23.43 -39.61
N SER A 2 -17.72 -22.82 -38.75
CA SER A 2 -17.34 -21.75 -37.83
C SER A 2 -17.38 -22.29 -36.41
N ALA A 3 -16.27 -22.18 -35.67
CA ALA A 3 -16.17 -22.69 -34.30
C ALA A 3 -17.12 -21.90 -33.37
N PRO A 4 -17.84 -22.58 -32.46
CA PRO A 4 -18.69 -21.88 -31.50
C PRO A 4 -17.83 -21.00 -30.59
N GLY A 5 -18.06 -19.69 -30.64
CA GLY A 5 -17.33 -18.70 -29.85
C GLY A 5 -17.51 -18.95 -28.35
N LEU A 6 -16.40 -19.24 -27.66
CA LEU A 6 -16.36 -19.38 -26.22
C LEU A 6 -16.67 -18.00 -25.59
N SER A 7 -17.80 -17.86 -24.90
CA SER A 7 -18.12 -16.64 -24.14
C SER A 7 -18.07 -16.91 -22.65
N ILE A 8 -17.15 -16.26 -21.95
CA ILE A 8 -16.98 -16.41 -20.50
C ILE A 8 -17.86 -15.38 -19.81
N ARG A 9 -18.94 -15.84 -19.17
CA ARG A 9 -19.84 -14.99 -18.38
C ARG A 9 -19.19 -14.63 -17.06
N GLY A 10 -19.35 -13.38 -16.62
CA GLY A 10 -18.83 -12.90 -15.34
C GLY A 10 -17.49 -12.16 -15.40
N LEU A 11 -16.85 -12.04 -16.57
CA LEU A 11 -15.71 -11.12 -16.69
C LEU A 11 -16.19 -9.68 -16.53
N LYS A 12 -15.64 -8.99 -15.53
CA LYS A 12 -15.80 -7.55 -15.37
C LYS A 12 -15.22 -6.87 -16.60
N LYS A 13 -16.07 -6.15 -17.36
CA LYS A 13 -15.63 -5.38 -18.53
C LYS A 13 -14.49 -4.46 -18.08
N GLU A 14 -13.34 -4.61 -18.72
CA GLU A 14 -12.19 -3.74 -18.48
C GLU A 14 -12.62 -2.30 -18.81
N LYS A 15 -12.72 -1.45 -17.79
CA LYS A 15 -12.89 -0.02 -17.99
C LYS A 15 -11.58 0.47 -18.56
N LYS A 16 -11.49 0.53 -19.89
CA LYS A 16 -10.39 1.21 -20.58
C LYS A 16 -10.23 2.58 -19.93
N ARG A 17 -9.07 2.87 -19.34
CA ARG A 17 -8.77 4.22 -18.86
C ARG A 17 -9.02 5.15 -20.05
N VAL A 18 -9.92 6.12 -19.89
CA VAL A 18 -10.14 7.16 -20.89
C VAL A 18 -8.85 7.96 -20.93
N VAL A 19 -7.99 7.66 -21.91
CA VAL A 19 -6.81 8.47 -22.19
C VAL A 19 -7.31 9.67 -22.97
N GLU A 20 -7.25 10.85 -22.37
CA GLU A 20 -7.55 12.10 -23.08
C GLU A 20 -6.46 12.31 -24.15
N GLU A 21 -6.78 12.04 -25.42
CA GLU A 21 -5.80 11.99 -26.55
C GLU A 21 -5.02 13.31 -26.78
N ASN A 22 -5.43 14.42 -26.17
CA ASN A 22 -4.87 15.76 -26.42
C ASN A 22 -4.32 16.46 -25.17
N LYS A 23 -4.08 15.75 -24.06
CA LYS A 23 -3.51 16.38 -22.86
C LYS A 23 -2.00 16.57 -23.02
N PRO A 24 -1.41 17.67 -22.50
CA PRO A 24 0.04 17.79 -22.39
C PRO A 24 0.63 16.55 -21.70
N TYR A 25 1.77 16.09 -22.20
CA TYR A 25 2.49 14.96 -21.63
C TYR A 25 2.84 15.24 -20.17
N ASP A 26 2.40 14.33 -19.29
CA ASP A 26 2.78 14.32 -17.88
C ASP A 26 3.82 13.20 -17.66
N PRO A 27 5.07 13.54 -17.31
CA PRO A 27 6.12 12.54 -17.09
C PRO A 27 5.82 11.59 -15.91
N PHE A 28 4.93 11.98 -14.99
CA PHE A 28 4.54 11.17 -13.85
C PHE A 28 3.20 10.46 -14.04
N GLY A 29 2.55 10.63 -15.20
CA GLY A 29 1.33 9.87 -15.55
C GLY A 29 0.16 10.08 -14.58
N GLY A 30 0.05 11.28 -13.99
CA GLY A 30 -0.97 11.65 -13.02
C GLY A 30 -0.65 11.25 -11.58
N LEU A 31 0.54 10.72 -11.31
CA LEU A 31 0.98 10.43 -9.94
C LEU A 31 1.40 11.72 -9.25
N ARG A 32 0.79 11.99 -8.09
CA ARG A 32 1.26 12.99 -7.15
C ARG A 32 2.35 12.37 -6.28
N LEU A 33 3.57 12.85 -6.47
CA LEU A 33 4.74 12.44 -5.70
C LEU A 33 5.03 13.40 -4.54
N ASP A 34 4.33 14.53 -4.52
CA ASP A 34 4.40 15.55 -3.48
C ASP A 34 3.61 15.13 -2.24
N MET A 35 4.11 15.58 -1.09
CA MET A 35 3.56 15.28 0.22
C MET A 35 2.70 16.45 0.68
N GLU A 36 1.46 16.19 1.12
CA GLU A 36 0.51 17.27 1.45
C GLU A 36 0.78 17.90 2.82
N ARG A 37 1.31 17.13 3.78
CA ARG A 37 1.37 17.51 5.21
C ARG A 37 2.76 17.93 5.68
N TYR A 38 3.77 17.75 4.86
CA TYR A 38 5.14 18.17 5.15
C TYR A 38 5.85 18.54 3.85
N ALA A 39 6.77 19.50 3.94
CA ALA A 39 7.69 19.80 2.86
C ALA A 39 9.07 19.28 3.26
N LEU A 40 9.73 18.57 2.34
CA LEU A 40 11.17 18.32 2.47
C LEU A 40 11.87 19.64 2.14
N GLY A 41 12.33 20.35 3.16
CA GLY A 41 13.33 21.40 2.96
C GLY A 41 14.64 20.83 2.41
N PRO A 42 15.68 21.65 2.22
CA PRO A 42 17.01 21.15 1.88
C PRO A 42 17.43 20.08 2.90
N LEU A 43 17.50 18.81 2.48
CA LEU A 43 17.76 17.67 3.37
C LEU A 43 19.19 17.68 3.94
N ASP A 44 20.09 18.40 3.30
CA ASP A 44 21.45 18.70 3.71
C ASP A 44 21.53 19.55 4.99
N GLU A 45 20.50 20.37 5.26
CA GLU A 45 20.38 21.18 6.48
C GLU A 45 19.86 20.38 7.68
N TYR A 46 19.17 19.25 7.44
CA TYR A 46 18.65 18.41 8.51
C TYR A 46 19.80 17.74 9.27
N ARG A 47 19.98 18.13 10.54
CA ARG A 47 21.06 17.63 11.41
C ARG A 47 20.59 16.43 12.21
N ASN A 48 21.29 15.32 12.02
CA ASN A 48 21.14 14.12 12.80
C ASN A 48 22.53 13.49 12.91
N PRO A 49 23.05 13.22 14.12
CA PRO A 49 24.42 12.73 14.30
C PRO A 49 24.74 11.47 13.47
N TRP A 50 23.80 10.54 13.39
CA TRP A 50 23.99 9.31 12.62
C TRP A 50 24.02 9.58 11.11
N VAL A 51 23.14 10.45 10.61
CA VAL A 51 23.11 10.83 9.19
C VAL A 51 24.35 11.63 8.80
N ASP A 52 24.78 12.55 9.67
CA ASP A 52 25.97 13.37 9.47
C ASP A 52 27.24 12.49 9.43
N ASP A 53 27.27 11.40 10.21
CA ASP A 53 28.34 10.39 10.15
C ASP A 53 28.27 9.55 8.87
N ALA A 54 27.07 9.10 8.48
CA ALA A 54 26.87 8.27 7.29
C ALA A 54 27.32 9.00 6.01
N ARG A 55 27.12 10.31 5.94
CA ARG A 55 27.55 11.17 4.83
C ARG A 55 29.07 11.28 4.66
N LYS A 56 29.86 10.95 5.68
CA LYS A 56 31.32 11.14 5.70
C LYS A 56 32.11 9.83 5.59
N LYS A 57 31.45 8.68 5.77
CA LYS A 57 32.12 7.37 5.79
C LYS A 57 32.20 6.82 4.37
N ASP A 58 33.42 6.67 3.86
CA ASP A 58 33.67 6.12 2.51
C ASP A 58 33.06 4.72 2.34
N GLU A 59 33.08 3.89 3.38
CA GLU A 59 32.46 2.56 3.41
C GLU A 59 30.96 2.57 3.09
N ILE A 60 30.29 3.71 3.31
CA ILE A 60 28.86 3.91 3.05
C ILE A 60 28.68 4.63 1.70
N VAL A 61 29.39 5.74 1.49
CA VAL A 61 29.19 6.64 0.33
C VAL A 61 29.67 6.03 -0.98
N VAL A 62 30.81 5.33 -1.00
CA VAL A 62 31.39 4.78 -2.24
C VAL A 62 30.47 3.73 -2.90
N GLY A 63 29.61 3.08 -2.11
CA GLY A 63 28.59 2.15 -2.60
C GLY A 63 27.36 2.82 -3.24
N GLY A 64 27.31 4.16 -3.29
CA GLY A 64 26.17 4.91 -3.82
C GLY A 64 25.00 5.06 -2.84
N TYR A 65 25.25 4.87 -1.54
CA TYR A 65 24.23 5.11 -0.51
C TYR A 65 23.79 6.58 -0.48
N SER A 66 22.48 6.83 -0.50
CA SER A 66 21.90 8.17 -0.37
C SER A 66 21.31 8.41 1.02
N ALA A 67 21.95 9.30 1.79
CA ALA A 67 21.41 9.79 3.05
C ALA A 67 20.10 10.58 2.87
N GLU A 68 19.91 11.20 1.70
CA GLU A 68 18.70 11.95 1.37
C GLU A 68 17.52 11.02 1.16
N GLU A 69 17.72 9.87 0.50
CA GLU A 69 16.68 8.86 0.34
C GLU A 69 16.24 8.29 1.70
N TYR A 70 17.20 8.02 2.59
CA TYR A 70 16.90 7.61 3.96
C TYR A 70 16.03 8.64 4.69
N LEU A 71 16.39 9.93 4.63
CA LEU A 71 15.62 11.00 5.26
C LEU A 71 14.24 11.16 4.63
N GLY A 72 14.14 11.08 3.30
CA GLY A 72 12.87 11.11 2.57
C GLY A 72 11.93 10.01 3.03
N ARG A 73 12.44 8.78 3.17
CA ARG A 73 11.66 7.64 3.71
C ARG A 73 11.26 7.87 5.17
N ALA A 74 12.18 8.29 6.02
CA ALA A 74 11.90 8.52 7.44
C ALA A 74 10.82 9.60 7.66
N MET A 75 10.86 10.67 6.88
CA MET A 75 9.84 11.72 6.91
C MET A 75 8.50 11.22 6.38
N PHE A 76 8.51 10.43 5.30
CA PHE A 76 7.28 9.80 4.82
C PHE A 76 6.64 8.94 5.90
N GLU A 77 7.40 8.04 6.52
CA GLU A 77 6.89 7.16 7.58
C GLU A 77 6.35 7.96 8.78
N ALA A 78 7.05 9.01 9.20
CA ALA A 78 6.66 9.83 10.34
C ALA A 78 5.30 10.55 10.18
N PHE A 79 4.93 10.91 8.95
CA PHE A 79 3.70 11.66 8.66
C PHE A 79 2.65 10.83 7.91
N SER A 80 3.01 9.67 7.37
CA SER A 80 2.08 8.76 6.70
C SER A 80 1.01 8.29 7.70
N GLY A 81 -0.26 8.43 7.31
CA GLY A 81 -1.38 8.05 8.18
C GLY A 81 -1.70 9.03 9.31
N LEU A 82 -1.08 10.22 9.37
CA LEU A 82 -1.34 11.19 10.46
C LEU A 82 -2.81 11.57 10.62
N ALA A 83 -3.59 11.53 9.54
CA ALA A 83 -5.02 11.82 9.55
C ALA A 83 -5.89 10.61 9.20
N VAL A 84 -5.34 9.40 9.33
CA VAL A 84 -6.08 8.15 9.11
C VAL A 84 -6.57 7.65 10.46
N PHE A 85 -7.88 7.74 10.68
CA PHE A 85 -8.52 7.28 11.92
C PHE A 85 -9.14 5.91 11.67
N ILE A 86 -8.38 4.85 12.01
CA ILE A 86 -8.72 3.47 11.62
C ILE A 86 -10.12 3.05 12.09
N ASP A 87 -10.51 3.46 13.29
CA ASP A 87 -11.80 3.09 13.89
C ASP A 87 -12.98 3.68 13.10
N ASP A 88 -12.89 4.97 12.78
CA ASP A 88 -13.90 5.69 11.99
C ASP A 88 -13.95 5.18 10.54
N GLU A 89 -12.79 4.86 9.94
CA GLU A 89 -12.69 4.44 8.55
C GLU A 89 -13.10 3.00 8.30
N LYS A 90 -12.77 2.07 9.22
CA LYS A 90 -13.23 0.68 9.11
C LYS A 90 -14.70 0.53 9.48
N GLY A 91 -15.21 1.37 10.39
CA GLY A 91 -16.53 1.18 10.99
C GLY A 91 -16.65 -0.16 11.72
N PRO A 92 -17.86 -0.54 12.20
CA PRO A 92 -18.06 -1.85 12.80
C PRO A 92 -17.70 -2.93 11.77
N GLU A 93 -16.99 -3.97 12.22
CA GLU A 93 -16.52 -5.07 11.40
C GLU A 93 -17.68 -5.59 10.54
N LYS A 94 -17.66 -5.25 9.24
CA LYS A 94 -18.66 -5.78 8.30
C LYS A 94 -18.33 -7.24 8.13
N VAL A 95 -19.02 -8.07 8.90
CA VAL A 95 -19.01 -9.52 8.72
C VAL A 95 -19.32 -9.78 7.25
N ALA A 96 -18.30 -10.30 6.55
CA ALA A 96 -18.25 -10.31 5.09
C ALA A 96 -19.42 -11.08 4.46
N THR A 97 -20.06 -11.94 5.25
CA THR A 97 -21.25 -12.71 4.90
C THR A 97 -22.21 -12.78 6.09
N ALA A 98 -23.50 -12.93 5.81
CA ALA A 98 -24.53 -13.12 6.84
C ALA A 98 -24.25 -14.36 7.73
N GLU A 99 -23.58 -15.37 7.18
CA GLU A 99 -23.15 -16.59 7.88
C GLU A 99 -22.04 -16.28 8.91
N ALA A 100 -21.08 -15.44 8.55
CA ALA A 100 -20.03 -14.99 9.48
C ALA A 100 -20.61 -14.14 10.62
N ALA A 101 -21.65 -13.33 10.33
CA ALA A 101 -22.38 -12.56 11.35
C ALA A 101 -23.09 -13.48 12.36
N ALA A 102 -23.73 -14.54 11.87
CA ALA A 102 -24.41 -15.53 12.71
C ALA A 102 -23.43 -16.35 13.56
N ALA A 103 -22.28 -16.74 13.00
CA ALA A 103 -21.23 -17.47 13.71
C ALA A 103 -20.57 -16.62 14.83
N ALA A 104 -20.30 -15.33 14.55
CA ALA A 104 -19.75 -14.40 15.53
C ALA A 104 -20.72 -14.13 16.70
N ALA A 105 -22.03 -14.01 16.40
CA ALA A 105 -23.05 -13.76 17.42
C ALA A 105 -23.33 -14.95 18.34
N THR A 106 -23.03 -16.18 17.89
CA THR A 106 -23.31 -17.42 18.64
C THR A 106 -22.08 -17.96 19.37
N GLY A 107 -20.88 -17.43 19.11
CA GLY A 107 -19.63 -17.84 19.77
C GLY A 107 -19.19 -19.27 19.44
N VAL A 108 -19.78 -19.90 18.43
CA VAL A 108 -19.50 -21.29 18.06
C VAL A 108 -18.37 -21.34 17.04
N THR A 109 -17.12 -21.23 17.50
CA THR A 109 -15.94 -21.65 16.72
C THR A 109 -15.65 -23.13 17.00
N SER A 110 -16.54 -24.02 16.60
CA SER A 110 -16.32 -25.45 16.81
C SER A 110 -16.62 -26.26 15.55
N GLN A 111 -15.62 -26.36 14.69
CA GLN A 111 -15.33 -27.66 14.09
C GLN A 111 -13.99 -28.11 14.65
N ARG A 112 -14.04 -28.79 15.81
CA ARG A 112 -12.97 -29.68 16.25
C ARG A 112 -12.87 -30.75 15.17
N MET A 113 -11.87 -30.63 14.31
CA MET A 113 -11.55 -31.63 13.31
C MET A 113 -10.93 -32.81 14.07
N GLU A 114 -11.73 -33.84 14.36
CA GLU A 114 -11.18 -35.13 14.78
C GLU A 114 -10.44 -35.70 13.56
N VAL A 115 -9.11 -35.64 13.62
CA VAL A 115 -8.26 -36.38 12.70
C VAL A 115 -8.20 -37.79 13.26
N ASP A 116 -8.86 -38.73 12.60
CA ASP A 116 -8.69 -40.16 12.86
C ASP A 116 -7.21 -40.49 12.61
N ASP A 117 -6.45 -40.73 13.68
CA ASP A 117 -5.06 -41.15 13.60
C ASP A 117 -5.06 -42.66 13.37
N VAL A 118 -4.81 -43.08 12.13
CA VAL A 118 -4.47 -44.47 11.82
C VAL A 118 -2.97 -44.62 11.99
N PHE A 119 -2.53 -44.87 13.23
CA PHE A 119 -1.47 -45.81 13.62
C PHE A 119 -1.52 -46.10 15.13
#